data_AF-A0A2U2H458-F1
#
_entry.id   AF-A0A2U2H458-F1
#
_cell.length_a   1.000
_cell.length_b   1.000
_cell.length_c   1.000
_cell.angle_alpha   90.00
_cell.angle_beta   90.00
_cell.angle_gamma   90.00
#
_symmetry.space_group_name_H-M   'P 1'
#
loop_
_entity.id
_entity.type
_entity.pdbx_description
1 polymer ?
#
loop_
_entity_poly.entity_id
_entity_poly.type
_entity_poly.pdbx_seq_one_letter_code
_entity_poly.pdbx_strand_id
1 'polypeptide(L)'
;MKRNILAILIPTLLVATTSHAAEIYNKDGNKLDLYGKVKALHYFSDNTKSDGDKSYVRLGFKGVTQITDELSGYGQWEYNFAANYAESQEAKDNKTRLAFAGLRYGNLGSIDYGRNYGVLYDIAAWTDMLPEFGNDSYTRTDNFMTGRTTGVATYRNTDFFGLVDGLKFSLQYQGKNGAEGETNNGRTDTSKQNGDGFGLSSSYEIGAGVSVGAAYASSNRTLAQKNSTFGKGDKADAWTTGLKYSDNGVYLAANYAETRNMTPISGTAVINNVSTSVSGFANKTQNIELVAQYLFDFGLKPSIAYIQSKGKDIEGIGDTDLVKYVDIGATYYFNKNMSTYVDYKINQLNDDNKLKLNTDNVVALGLVYQF
;
A
#
# COMPACT_ATOMS: atom_id res chain seq x y z
N MET A 1 3.35 31.05 -39.23
CA MET A 1 2.20 30.13 -39.05
C MET A 1 1.90 30.00 -37.56
N LYS A 2 0.62 29.95 -37.21
CA LYS A 2 0.04 30.33 -35.92
C LYS A 2 0.48 29.41 -34.77
N ARG A 3 0.88 30.03 -33.65
CA ARG A 3 1.07 29.41 -32.34
C ARG A 3 -0.29 29.00 -31.77
N ASN A 4 -0.64 27.73 -31.89
CA ASN A 4 -1.69 27.11 -31.08
C ASN A 4 -1.04 26.02 -30.23
N ILE A 5 -0.29 26.42 -29.20
CA ILE A 5 0.05 25.50 -28.10
C ILE A 5 -1.22 25.46 -27.23
N LEU A 6 -2.17 24.60 -27.58
CA LEU A 6 -3.14 24.15 -26.61
C LEU A 6 -2.34 23.37 -25.57
N ALA A 7 -2.25 23.88 -24.34
CA ALA A 7 -1.83 23.09 -23.21
C ALA A 7 -2.87 21.97 -23.05
N ILE A 8 -2.53 20.76 -23.50
CA ILE A 8 -3.42 19.61 -23.44
C ILE A 8 -3.48 19.17 -21.98
N LEU A 9 -4.64 19.40 -21.38
CA LEU A 9 -4.96 18.98 -20.02
C LEU A 9 -5.21 17.47 -20.05
N ILE A 10 -4.14 16.66 -20.00
CA ILE A 10 -4.29 15.21 -19.81
C ILE A 10 -4.70 15.00 -18.34
N PRO A 11 -5.89 14.44 -18.05
CA PRO A 11 -6.26 14.11 -16.68
C PRO A 11 -5.36 12.96 -16.22
N THR A 12 -4.28 13.29 -15.52
CA THR A 12 -3.38 12.36 -14.86
C THR A 12 -4.06 11.74 -13.65
N LEU A 13 -5.06 10.88 -13.89
CA LEU A 13 -5.53 9.91 -12.90
C LEU A 13 -4.48 8.78 -12.76
N LEU A 14 -3.33 9.14 -12.21
CA LEU A 14 -2.45 8.19 -11.52
C LEU A 14 -2.92 8.17 -10.07
N VAL A 15 -3.19 6.97 -9.57
CA VAL A 15 -3.67 6.67 -8.21
C VAL A 15 -3.05 7.64 -7.19
N ALA A 16 -3.94 8.32 -6.47
CA ALA A 16 -3.63 9.38 -5.52
C ALA A 16 -2.65 8.90 -4.44
N THR A 17 -1.39 9.25 -4.58
CA THR A 17 -0.64 9.83 -3.47
C THR A 17 -0.42 11.28 -3.84
N THR A 18 -0.70 12.18 -2.91
CA THR A 18 -0.60 13.64 -3.04
C THR A 18 0.86 14.11 -3.16
N SER A 19 1.63 13.53 -4.09
CA SER A 19 2.93 14.08 -4.48
C SER A 19 2.64 15.29 -5.35
N HIS A 20 2.77 16.48 -4.78
CA HIS A 20 3.15 17.64 -5.59
C HIS A 20 4.37 17.19 -6.39
N ALA A 21 4.27 17.29 -7.70
CA ALA A 21 5.35 16.94 -8.60
C ALA A 21 5.75 18.21 -9.32
N ALA A 22 7.05 18.42 -9.48
CA ALA A 22 7.58 19.50 -10.28
C ALA A 22 7.55 19.09 -11.75
N GLU A 23 6.73 19.76 -12.55
CA GLU A 23 6.79 19.65 -14.01
C GLU A 23 8.14 20.23 -14.45
N ILE A 24 9.04 19.36 -14.92
CA ILE A 24 10.40 19.74 -15.36
C ILE A 24 10.55 19.74 -16.87
N TYR A 25 9.60 19.11 -17.58
CA TYR A 25 9.56 19.10 -19.04
C TYR A 25 8.12 19.03 -19.53
N ASN A 26 7.79 19.89 -20.49
CA ASN A 26 6.50 19.87 -21.18
C ASN A 26 6.68 20.45 -22.58
N LYS A 27 6.91 19.57 -23.54
CA LYS A 27 7.16 19.96 -24.93
C LYS A 27 6.83 18.82 -25.89
N ASP A 28 6.27 19.17 -27.05
CA ASP A 28 6.02 18.25 -28.16
C ASP A 28 5.16 17.03 -27.76
N GLY A 29 4.11 17.26 -26.97
CA GLY A 29 3.20 16.21 -26.50
C GLY A 29 3.77 15.31 -25.40
N ASN A 30 4.96 15.62 -24.88
CA ASN A 30 5.58 14.88 -23.79
C ASN A 30 5.68 15.76 -22.54
N LYS A 31 5.21 15.20 -21.42
CA LYS A 31 5.27 15.79 -20.08
C LYS A 31 6.05 14.87 -19.14
N LEU A 32 6.97 15.46 -18.38
CA LEU A 32 7.72 14.77 -17.32
C LEU A 32 7.62 15.56 -16.02
N ASP A 33 7.03 14.89 -15.04
CA ASP A 33 6.96 15.35 -13.67
C ASP A 33 8.02 14.61 -12.84
N LEU A 34 8.90 15.35 -12.18
CA LEU A 34 9.82 14.81 -11.17
C LEU A 34 9.23 15.09 -9.79
N TYR A 35 9.17 14.08 -8.93
CA TYR A 35 8.65 14.24 -7.58
C TYR A 35 9.55 13.57 -6.56
N GLY A 36 9.51 14.08 -5.35
CA GLY A 36 10.27 13.47 -4.27
C GLY A 36 9.92 14.01 -2.90
N LYS A 37 10.51 13.39 -1.89
CA LYS A 37 10.47 13.89 -0.52
C LYS A 37 11.70 13.49 0.26
N VAL A 38 12.12 14.36 1.17
CA VAL A 38 13.07 14.07 2.25
C VAL A 38 12.26 14.05 3.54
N LYS A 39 12.32 12.92 4.25
CA LYS A 39 11.59 12.70 5.49
C LYS A 39 12.60 12.46 6.60
N ALA A 40 12.85 13.48 7.40
CA ALA A 40 13.57 13.34 8.67
C ALA A 40 12.59 12.74 9.67
N LEU A 41 12.91 11.58 10.22
CA LEU A 41 11.97 10.79 11.02
C LEU A 41 12.68 10.05 12.14
N HIS A 42 12.13 10.14 13.35
CA HIS A 42 12.60 9.38 14.50
C HIS A 42 11.44 8.64 15.16
N TYR A 43 11.67 7.38 15.53
CA TYR A 43 10.74 6.59 16.32
C TYR A 43 11.27 6.48 17.75
N PHE A 44 10.37 6.67 18.72
CA PHE A 44 10.62 6.43 20.13
C PHE A 44 9.83 5.21 20.58
N SER A 45 10.51 4.18 21.07
CA SER A 45 9.88 2.93 21.53
C SER A 45 10.77 2.20 22.53
N ASP A 46 10.16 1.49 23.49
CA ASP A 46 10.90 0.57 24.37
C ASP A 46 11.49 -0.63 23.58
N ASN A 47 10.90 -0.94 22.41
CA ASN A 47 11.45 -1.91 21.49
C ASN A 47 12.60 -1.30 20.67
N THR A 48 13.83 -1.68 21.02
CA THR A 48 15.05 -1.26 20.30
C THR A 48 15.10 -1.57 18.80
N LYS A 49 14.30 -2.54 18.30
CA LYS A 49 14.18 -2.79 16.86
C LYS A 49 13.31 -1.74 16.15
N SER A 50 12.39 -1.13 16.88
CA SER A 50 11.48 -0.08 16.40
C SER A 50 12.06 1.31 16.64
N ASP A 51 12.74 1.52 17.77
CA ASP A 51 13.36 2.77 18.17
C ASP A 51 14.42 3.29 17.17
N GLY A 52 14.67 4.59 17.22
CA GLY A 52 15.77 5.25 16.55
C GLY A 52 15.40 5.97 15.25
N ASP A 53 16.45 6.42 14.56
CA ASP A 53 16.32 7.12 13.27
C ASP A 53 15.72 6.22 12.19
N LYS A 54 14.72 6.75 11.48
CA LYS A 54 14.04 6.14 10.33
C LYS A 54 14.04 7.08 9.11
N SER A 55 14.92 8.07 9.09
CA SER A 55 14.99 9.05 8.02
C SER A 55 15.19 8.39 6.65
N TYR A 56 14.48 8.90 5.65
CA TYR A 56 14.56 8.39 4.28
C TYR A 56 14.25 9.45 3.23
N VAL A 57 14.69 9.21 2.01
CA VAL A 57 14.38 10.00 0.82
C VAL A 57 13.59 9.15 -0.17
N ARG A 58 12.63 9.75 -0.86
CA ARG A 58 12.03 9.16 -2.07
C ARG A 58 12.20 10.09 -3.25
N LEU A 59 12.49 9.50 -4.40
CA LEU A 59 12.57 10.18 -5.69
C LEU A 59 11.82 9.35 -6.72
N GLY A 60 11.14 10.01 -7.63
CA GLY A 60 10.47 9.35 -8.73
C GLY A 60 10.16 10.30 -9.86
N PHE A 61 9.70 9.75 -10.97
CA PHE A 61 9.15 10.52 -12.07
C PHE A 61 7.83 9.92 -12.55
N LYS A 62 6.98 10.77 -13.13
CA LYS A 62 5.79 10.40 -13.88
C LYS A 62 5.92 11.03 -15.27
N GLY A 63 5.99 10.20 -16.30
CA GLY A 63 6.09 10.62 -17.69
C GLY A 63 4.81 10.28 -18.43
N VAL A 64 4.33 11.19 -19.29
CA VAL A 64 3.23 10.96 -20.22
C VAL A 64 3.63 11.47 -21.59
N THR A 65 3.38 10.68 -22.62
CA THR A 65 3.52 11.07 -24.02
C THR A 65 2.19 10.88 -24.74
N GLN A 66 1.70 11.94 -25.36
CA GLN A 66 0.58 11.86 -26.28
C GLN A 66 1.06 11.17 -27.56
N ILE A 67 0.32 10.17 -28.03
CA ILE A 67 0.62 9.42 -29.27
C ILE A 67 -0.39 9.84 -30.36
N THR A 68 -1.67 9.86 -30.00
CA THR A 68 -2.76 10.43 -30.81
C THR A 68 -3.70 11.23 -29.90
N ASP A 69 -4.82 11.73 -30.43
CA ASP A 69 -5.85 12.42 -29.62
C ASP A 69 -6.50 11.49 -28.58
N GLU A 70 -6.55 10.19 -28.84
CA GLU A 70 -7.16 9.19 -27.96
C GLU A 70 -6.13 8.30 -27.25
N LEU A 71 -4.94 8.11 -27.82
CA LEU A 71 -3.91 7.21 -27.29
C LEU A 71 -2.79 7.99 -26.63
N SER A 72 -2.49 7.66 -25.37
CA SER A 72 -1.33 8.17 -24.63
C SER A 72 -0.52 7.02 -24.02
N GLY A 73 0.79 7.15 -24.06
CA GLY A 73 1.72 6.30 -23.31
C GLY A 73 2.12 6.97 -22.00
N TYR A 74 2.36 6.18 -20.96
CA TYR A 74 2.84 6.70 -19.68
C TYR A 74 3.78 5.73 -18.98
N GLY A 75 4.58 6.27 -18.06
CA GLY A 75 5.45 5.48 -17.20
C GLY A 75 5.68 6.17 -15.86
N GLN A 76 5.86 5.35 -14.82
CA GLN A 76 6.18 5.84 -13.49
C GLN A 76 7.28 5.00 -12.85
N TRP A 77 8.20 5.70 -12.20
CA TRP A 77 9.21 5.10 -11.35
C TRP A 77 9.22 5.81 -9.99
N GLU A 78 9.41 5.05 -8.92
CA GLU A 78 9.59 5.56 -7.55
C GLU A 78 10.64 4.72 -6.83
N TYR A 79 11.61 5.39 -6.21
CA TYR A 79 12.68 4.76 -5.46
C TYR A 79 12.74 5.30 -4.03
N ASN A 80 13.12 4.44 -3.09
CA ASN A 80 13.32 4.77 -1.70
C ASN A 80 14.80 4.61 -1.34
N PHE A 81 15.38 5.66 -0.78
CA PHE A 81 16.72 5.69 -0.21
C PHE A 81 16.61 5.77 1.31
N ALA A 82 17.10 4.75 2.02
CA ALA A 82 17.24 4.83 3.46
C ALA A 82 18.38 5.81 3.80
N ALA A 83 18.18 6.66 4.81
CA ALA A 83 19.16 7.67 5.22
C ALA A 83 19.58 7.52 6.70
N ASN A 84 19.24 6.39 7.31
CA ASN A 84 19.43 6.08 8.72
C ASN A 84 20.47 4.97 8.97
N TYR A 85 21.26 4.61 7.94
CA TYR A 85 22.34 3.63 8.03
C TYR A 85 23.70 4.29 7.77
N ALA A 86 24.76 3.71 8.32
CA ALA A 86 26.12 4.15 8.03
C ALA A 86 26.47 3.86 6.56
N GLU A 87 27.32 4.70 5.95
CA GLU A 87 27.73 4.56 4.54
C GLU A 87 28.35 3.18 4.24
N SER A 88 29.03 2.58 5.23
CA SER A 88 29.62 1.24 5.12
C SER A 88 28.59 0.10 5.01
N GLN A 89 27.29 0.40 5.19
CA GLN A 89 26.19 -0.55 5.05
C GLN A 89 25.54 -0.49 3.65
N GLU A 90 26.17 0.22 2.72
CA GLU A 90 25.84 0.26 1.29
C GLU A 90 24.34 0.56 1.03
N ALA A 91 23.71 -0.21 0.14
CA ALA A 91 22.33 -0.01 -0.28
C ALA A 91 21.27 -0.64 0.65
N LYS A 92 21.60 -0.84 1.94
CA LYS A 92 20.66 -1.44 2.90
C LYS A 92 19.33 -0.68 2.93
N ASP A 93 18.23 -1.41 2.81
CA ASP A 93 16.86 -0.90 2.74
C ASP A 93 16.51 0.04 1.57
N ASN A 94 17.42 0.24 0.61
CA ASN A 94 17.10 0.90 -0.64
C ASN A 94 16.25 -0.02 -1.52
N LYS A 95 15.22 0.53 -2.18
CA LYS A 95 14.29 -0.27 -2.99
C LYS A 95 13.52 0.55 -4.01
N THR A 96 13.38 -0.02 -5.21
CA THR A 96 12.37 0.41 -6.17
C THR A 96 10.98 0.08 -5.63
N ARG A 97 10.16 1.11 -5.45
CA ARG A 97 8.77 0.98 -4.97
C ARG A 97 7.81 0.78 -6.13
N LEU A 98 7.95 1.59 -7.19
CA LEU A 98 7.14 1.52 -8.40
C LEU A 98 8.05 1.56 -9.63
N ALA A 99 7.71 0.78 -10.65
CA ALA A 99 8.38 0.80 -11.95
C ALA A 99 7.46 0.12 -12.96
N PHE A 100 6.66 0.90 -13.68
CA PHE A 100 5.71 0.39 -14.67
C PHE A 100 5.55 1.35 -15.83
N ALA A 101 5.07 0.82 -16.96
CA ALA A 101 4.69 1.58 -18.13
C ALA A 101 3.34 1.06 -18.66
N GLY A 102 2.61 1.92 -19.36
CA GLY A 102 1.28 1.60 -19.85
C GLY A 102 0.81 2.48 -20.98
N LEU A 103 -0.36 2.10 -21.51
CA LEU A 103 -1.10 2.83 -22.52
C LEU A 103 -2.49 3.16 -21.98
N ARG A 104 -3.01 4.32 -22.37
CA ARG A 104 -4.40 4.74 -22.14
C ARG A 104 -5.05 5.07 -23.47
N TYR A 105 -6.25 4.55 -23.69
CA TYR A 105 -7.04 4.81 -24.88
C TYR A 105 -8.38 5.45 -24.49
N GLY A 106 -8.51 6.77 -24.62
CA GLY A 106 -9.73 7.55 -24.39
C GLY A 106 -10.50 7.08 -23.13
N ASN A 107 -11.77 6.72 -23.36
CA ASN A 107 -12.67 6.16 -22.35
C ASN A 107 -12.64 4.63 -22.27
N LEU A 108 -11.90 3.94 -23.16
CA LEU A 108 -11.72 2.49 -23.06
C LEU A 108 -10.87 2.09 -21.84
N GLY A 109 -10.11 3.03 -21.27
CA GLY A 109 -9.35 2.83 -20.05
C GLY A 109 -7.85 2.72 -20.31
N SER A 110 -7.14 2.10 -19.39
CA SER A 110 -5.68 1.96 -19.44
C SER A 110 -5.24 0.55 -19.12
N ILE A 111 -4.11 0.15 -19.71
CA ILE A 111 -3.37 -1.06 -19.34
C ILE A 111 -1.93 -0.69 -18.99
N ASP A 112 -1.43 -1.20 -17.87
CA ASP A 112 -0.04 -1.07 -17.44
C ASP A 112 0.57 -2.41 -17.02
N TYR A 113 1.89 -2.51 -17.13
CA TYR A 113 2.65 -3.66 -16.65
C TYR A 113 3.93 -3.24 -15.92
N GLY A 114 4.22 -3.92 -14.82
CA GLY A 114 5.49 -3.78 -14.10
C GLY A 114 5.37 -4.03 -12.60
N ARG A 115 6.14 -3.27 -11.81
CA ARG A 115 6.01 -3.20 -10.35
C ARG A 115 5.02 -2.09 -10.00
N ASN A 116 3.82 -2.48 -9.61
CA ASN A 116 2.72 -1.57 -9.29
C ASN A 116 1.98 -2.03 -8.01
N TYR A 117 0.96 -1.29 -7.59
CA TYR A 117 0.05 -1.72 -6.52
C TYR A 117 -0.87 -2.85 -6.98
N GLY A 118 -1.09 -3.82 -6.09
CA GLY A 118 -2.10 -4.85 -6.26
C GLY A 118 -3.51 -4.29 -6.08
N VAL A 119 -4.50 -4.85 -6.77
CA VAL A 119 -5.88 -4.32 -6.81
C VAL A 119 -6.61 -4.30 -5.46
N LEU A 120 -6.21 -5.11 -4.47
CA LEU A 120 -6.78 -5.00 -3.11
C LEU A 120 -6.46 -3.64 -2.47
N TYR A 121 -5.35 -3.03 -2.89
CA TYR A 121 -4.91 -1.72 -2.39
C TYR A 121 -5.80 -0.58 -2.88
N ASP A 122 -6.58 -0.77 -3.95
CA ASP A 122 -7.51 0.27 -4.44
C ASP A 122 -8.56 0.64 -3.37
N ILE A 123 -8.88 -0.30 -2.48
CA ILE A 123 -9.75 -0.11 -1.31
C ILE A 123 -8.92 0.11 -0.03
N ALA A 124 -7.85 -0.67 0.19
CA ALA A 124 -6.99 -0.54 1.37
C ALA A 124 -6.42 0.88 1.53
N ALA A 125 -6.14 1.56 0.42
CA ALA A 125 -5.64 2.94 0.41
C ALA A 125 -6.57 3.96 1.10
N TRP A 126 -7.85 3.65 1.31
CA TRP A 126 -8.77 4.58 1.98
C TRP A 126 -8.47 4.72 3.48
N THR A 127 -7.87 3.70 4.11
CA THR A 127 -7.45 3.76 5.51
C THR A 127 -5.94 3.98 5.68
N ASP A 128 -5.18 3.99 4.58
CA ASP A 128 -3.74 4.31 4.53
C ASP A 128 -3.47 5.83 4.52
N MET A 129 -4.03 6.53 5.51
CA MET A 129 -4.05 8.00 5.56
C MET A 129 -3.47 8.57 6.85
N LEU A 130 -2.94 7.73 7.74
CA LEU A 130 -2.31 8.13 8.99
C LEU A 130 -1.02 8.93 8.72
N PRO A 131 -0.56 9.76 9.67
CA PRO A 131 0.69 10.52 9.51
C PRO A 131 1.94 9.65 9.23
N GLU A 132 2.06 8.51 9.91
CA GLU A 132 3.17 7.57 9.76
C GLU A 132 2.74 6.11 9.65
N PHE A 133 1.92 5.65 10.58
CA PHE A 133 1.55 4.24 10.68
C PHE A 133 0.41 3.90 9.71
N GLY A 134 -0.33 2.82 9.97
CA GLY A 134 -1.50 2.47 9.17
C GLY A 134 -1.27 1.42 8.09
N ASN A 135 -2.40 0.93 7.57
CA ASN A 135 -2.49 -0.04 6.49
C ASN A 135 -1.58 -1.28 6.67
N ASP A 136 -1.47 -1.72 7.93
CA ASP A 136 -0.68 -2.85 8.36
C ASP A 136 -1.54 -3.95 8.97
N SER A 137 -2.88 -3.94 8.80
CA SER A 137 -3.71 -5.07 9.21
C SER A 137 -3.48 -6.30 8.31
N TYR A 138 -3.64 -6.17 6.99
CA TYR A 138 -3.42 -7.25 6.01
C TYR A 138 -2.51 -6.86 4.85
N THR A 139 -2.37 -5.57 4.56
CA THR A 139 -1.54 -5.09 3.46
C THR A 139 -0.06 -5.23 3.76
N ARG A 140 0.68 -5.87 2.86
CA ARG A 140 2.14 -6.04 2.94
C ARG A 140 2.75 -5.86 1.56
N THR A 141 3.99 -5.38 1.52
CA THR A 141 4.74 -5.29 0.25
C THR A 141 5.17 -6.68 -0.18
N ASP A 142 5.06 -6.97 -1.48
CA ASP A 142 5.40 -8.25 -2.11
C ASP A 142 4.61 -9.45 -1.55
N ASN A 143 3.44 -9.20 -0.96
CA ASN A 143 2.53 -10.24 -0.47
C ASN A 143 1.31 -10.32 -1.39
N PHE A 144 1.40 -11.18 -2.40
CA PHE A 144 0.37 -11.35 -3.44
C PHE A 144 -0.02 -9.98 -4.04
N MET A 145 -1.30 -9.60 -4.00
CA MET A 145 -1.84 -8.33 -4.50
C MET A 145 -2.37 -7.41 -3.38
N THR A 146 -1.89 -7.55 -2.14
CA THR A 146 -2.38 -6.75 -0.99
C THR A 146 -1.81 -5.33 -0.94
N GLY A 147 -0.65 -5.11 -1.55
CA GLY A 147 0.06 -3.83 -1.62
C GLY A 147 0.92 -3.76 -2.88
N ARG A 148 2.07 -3.08 -2.85
CA ARG A 148 3.00 -3.07 -3.99
C ARG A 148 3.56 -4.47 -4.26
N THR A 149 3.61 -4.86 -5.53
CA THR A 149 4.11 -6.17 -5.95
C THR A 149 4.70 -6.10 -7.37
N THR A 150 5.33 -7.18 -7.82
CA THR A 150 6.07 -7.23 -9.10
C THR A 150 5.35 -8.11 -10.13
N GLY A 151 5.38 -7.67 -11.40
CA GLY A 151 4.90 -8.47 -12.53
C GLY A 151 3.38 -8.49 -12.63
N VAL A 152 2.74 -7.35 -12.35
CA VAL A 152 1.29 -7.19 -12.51
C VAL A 152 0.95 -6.53 -13.83
N ALA A 153 0.02 -7.13 -14.57
CA ALA A 153 -0.66 -6.51 -15.69
C ALA A 153 -2.02 -6.00 -15.20
N THR A 154 -2.24 -4.69 -15.23
CA THR A 154 -3.44 -4.06 -14.66
C THR A 154 -4.20 -3.33 -15.74
N TYR A 155 -5.45 -3.71 -15.96
CA TYR A 155 -6.41 -2.94 -16.72
C TYR A 155 -7.27 -2.11 -15.77
N ARG A 156 -7.46 -0.83 -16.06
CA ARG A 156 -8.28 0.09 -15.26
C ARG A 156 -9.22 0.86 -16.17
N ASN A 157 -10.43 1.08 -15.68
CA ASN A 157 -11.40 1.93 -16.35
C ASN A 157 -12.04 2.87 -15.33
N THR A 158 -12.27 4.10 -15.77
CA THR A 158 -12.99 5.13 -15.02
C THR A 158 -14.24 5.49 -15.81
N ASP A 159 -15.31 5.78 -15.09
CA ASP A 159 -16.64 6.13 -15.61
C ASP A 159 -17.33 5.02 -16.42
N PHE A 160 -16.92 3.77 -16.19
CA PHE A 160 -17.44 2.57 -16.85
C PHE A 160 -17.66 2.76 -18.36
N PHE A 161 -16.57 3.05 -19.09
CA PHE A 161 -16.58 3.34 -20.52
C PHE A 161 -17.35 4.62 -20.92
N GLY A 162 -17.55 5.53 -19.97
CA GLY A 162 -18.38 6.73 -20.13
C GLY A 162 -19.87 6.49 -19.91
N LEU A 163 -20.28 5.31 -19.41
CA LEU A 163 -21.68 4.96 -19.19
C LEU A 163 -22.18 5.32 -17.78
N VAL A 164 -21.28 5.31 -16.78
CA VAL A 164 -21.63 5.58 -15.38
C VAL A 164 -20.54 6.44 -14.75
N ASP A 165 -20.79 7.75 -14.70
CA ASP A 165 -19.89 8.73 -14.08
C ASP A 165 -19.51 8.32 -12.65
N GLY A 166 -18.22 8.32 -12.33
CA GLY A 166 -17.69 7.98 -11.01
C GLY A 166 -17.51 6.47 -10.75
N LEU A 167 -18.05 5.58 -11.59
CA LEU A 167 -17.87 4.13 -11.44
C LEU A 167 -16.50 3.71 -11.98
N LYS A 168 -15.63 3.25 -11.07
CA LYS A 168 -14.29 2.77 -11.37
C LYS A 168 -14.24 1.25 -11.24
N PHE A 169 -13.52 0.59 -12.13
CA PHE A 169 -13.18 -0.82 -11.96
C PHE A 169 -11.80 -1.14 -12.49
N SER A 170 -11.19 -2.20 -11.95
CA SER A 170 -9.91 -2.70 -12.39
C SER A 170 -9.91 -4.22 -12.48
N LEU A 171 -9.14 -4.75 -13.42
CA LEU A 171 -8.82 -6.17 -13.56
C LEU A 171 -7.31 -6.29 -13.53
N GLN A 172 -6.78 -7.26 -12.80
CA GLN A 172 -5.35 -7.45 -12.67
C GLN A 172 -4.98 -8.92 -12.77
N TYR A 173 -3.87 -9.18 -13.44
CA TYR A 173 -3.19 -10.46 -13.43
C TYR A 173 -1.79 -10.27 -12.82
N GLN A 174 -1.38 -11.21 -11.99
CA GLN A 174 -0.04 -11.27 -11.41
C GLN A 174 0.63 -12.59 -11.84
N GLY A 175 1.77 -12.50 -12.50
CA GLY A 175 2.57 -13.69 -12.81
C GLY A 175 3.27 -14.28 -11.57
N LYS A 176 3.57 -15.58 -11.63
CA LYS A 176 4.34 -16.29 -10.59
C LYS A 176 5.68 -15.58 -10.30
N ASN A 177 5.96 -15.37 -9.03
CA ASN A 177 7.27 -14.99 -8.50
C ASN A 177 7.69 -16.06 -7.46
N GLY A 178 8.50 -17.03 -7.92
CA GLY A 178 8.78 -18.26 -7.19
C GLY A 178 9.99 -18.20 -6.27
N ALA A 179 10.43 -19.37 -5.82
CA ALA A 179 11.71 -19.52 -5.12
C ALA A 179 12.91 -19.25 -6.03
N GLU A 180 14.10 -19.17 -5.46
CA GLU A 180 15.36 -19.11 -6.23
C GLU A 180 15.44 -20.27 -7.22
N GLY A 181 15.75 -19.96 -8.48
CA GLY A 181 15.78 -20.94 -9.57
C GLY A 181 14.41 -21.30 -10.18
N GLU A 182 13.28 -20.95 -9.56
CA GLU A 182 11.95 -21.19 -10.14
C GLU A 182 11.50 -20.08 -11.11
N THR A 183 11.92 -18.84 -10.87
CA THR A 183 11.67 -17.69 -11.74
C THR A 183 12.93 -16.85 -11.86
N ASN A 184 13.03 -16.02 -12.92
CA ASN A 184 14.18 -15.13 -13.15
C ASN A 184 14.39 -14.10 -12.02
N ASN A 185 13.37 -13.85 -11.21
CA ASN A 185 13.34 -12.95 -10.07
C ASN A 185 13.05 -13.70 -8.75
N GLY A 186 13.55 -14.94 -8.64
CA GLY A 186 13.29 -15.83 -7.51
C GLY A 186 13.57 -15.20 -6.14
N ARG A 187 12.82 -15.63 -5.13
CA ARG A 187 12.78 -15.01 -3.78
C ARG A 187 13.15 -16.03 -2.71
N THR A 188 14.13 -15.72 -1.87
CA THR A 188 14.49 -16.53 -0.69
C THR A 188 13.39 -16.52 0.37
N ASP A 189 12.76 -15.35 0.59
CA ASP A 189 11.69 -15.15 1.55
C ASP A 189 10.36 -15.71 1.01
N THR A 190 9.90 -16.82 1.58
CA THR A 190 8.67 -17.50 1.18
C THR A 190 7.42 -16.66 1.42
N SER A 191 7.44 -15.72 2.37
CA SER A 191 6.33 -14.78 2.63
C SER A 191 6.11 -13.79 1.48
N LYS A 192 7.16 -13.61 0.67
CA LYS A 192 7.17 -12.76 -0.50
C LYS A 192 7.00 -13.53 -1.80
N GLN A 193 6.83 -14.85 -1.80
CA GLN A 193 6.55 -15.56 -3.06
C GLN A 193 5.07 -15.47 -3.44
N ASN A 194 4.76 -15.71 -4.72
CA ASN A 194 3.39 -15.90 -5.19
C ASN A 194 3.36 -16.81 -6.42
N GLY A 195 2.30 -17.59 -6.61
CA GLY A 195 1.95 -18.20 -7.89
C GLY A 195 1.22 -17.21 -8.80
N ASP A 196 0.76 -17.70 -9.95
CA ASP A 196 -0.11 -16.91 -10.82
C ASP A 196 -1.43 -16.58 -10.11
N GLY A 197 -1.95 -15.38 -10.34
CA GLY A 197 -3.17 -14.91 -9.70
C GLY A 197 -3.88 -13.83 -10.48
N PHE A 198 -5.15 -13.63 -10.13
CA PHE A 198 -5.97 -12.57 -10.67
C PHE A 198 -6.67 -11.80 -9.55
N GLY A 199 -7.04 -10.56 -9.83
CA GLY A 199 -7.85 -9.78 -8.94
C GLY A 199 -8.71 -8.77 -9.69
N LEU A 200 -9.70 -8.25 -8.98
CA LEU A 200 -10.61 -7.23 -9.45
C LEU A 200 -10.90 -6.23 -8.33
N SER A 201 -11.15 -4.99 -8.70
CA SER A 201 -11.61 -3.95 -7.77
C SER A 201 -12.71 -3.13 -8.44
N SER A 202 -13.60 -2.58 -7.63
CA SER A 202 -14.53 -1.55 -8.08
C SER A 202 -14.84 -0.59 -6.95
N SER A 203 -15.05 0.68 -7.30
CA SER A 203 -15.49 1.71 -6.37
C SER A 203 -16.41 2.70 -7.07
N TYR A 204 -17.31 3.28 -6.30
CA TYR A 204 -18.31 4.22 -6.79
C TYR A 204 -18.52 5.32 -5.77
N GLU A 205 -18.55 6.57 -6.23
CA GLU A 205 -19.00 7.70 -5.43
C GLU A 205 -20.52 7.77 -5.50
N ILE A 206 -21.19 7.42 -4.40
CA ILE A 206 -22.65 7.39 -4.33
C ILE A 206 -23.27 8.79 -4.15
N GLY A 207 -22.43 9.80 -3.88
CA GLY A 207 -22.80 11.21 -3.74
C GLY A 207 -22.42 11.80 -2.39
N ALA A 208 -22.44 13.14 -2.30
CA ALA A 208 -22.14 13.91 -1.08
C ALA A 208 -20.81 13.49 -0.40
N GLY A 209 -19.76 13.25 -1.19
CA GLY A 209 -18.44 12.85 -0.71
C GLY A 209 -18.35 11.40 -0.19
N VAL A 210 -19.43 10.61 -0.26
CA VAL A 210 -19.44 9.20 0.15
C VAL A 210 -19.06 8.30 -1.02
N SER A 211 -18.08 7.42 -0.79
CA SER A 211 -17.65 6.37 -1.71
C SER A 211 -17.77 4.99 -1.07
N VAL A 212 -18.20 4.01 -1.85
CA VAL A 212 -18.19 2.59 -1.49
C VAL A 212 -17.34 1.82 -2.48
N GLY A 213 -16.69 0.74 -2.02
CA GLY A 213 -15.87 -0.06 -2.91
C GLY A 213 -15.57 -1.43 -2.36
N ALA A 214 -15.18 -2.33 -3.26
CA ALA A 214 -14.79 -3.68 -2.94
C ALA A 214 -13.68 -4.15 -3.88
N ALA A 215 -12.85 -5.07 -3.40
CA ALA A 215 -11.87 -5.77 -4.20
C ALA A 215 -11.75 -7.23 -3.78
N TYR A 216 -11.38 -8.08 -4.73
CA TYR A 216 -11.11 -9.50 -4.54
C TYR A 216 -9.83 -9.88 -5.28
N ALA A 217 -9.05 -10.78 -4.71
CA ALA A 217 -7.91 -11.39 -5.39
C ALA A 217 -7.74 -12.86 -4.98
N SER A 218 -7.32 -13.68 -5.94
CA SER A 218 -7.01 -15.10 -5.77
C SER A 218 -5.70 -15.41 -6.50
N SER A 219 -4.75 -16.00 -5.79
CA SER A 219 -3.48 -16.46 -6.35
C SER A 219 -3.20 -17.90 -5.97
N ASN A 220 -2.57 -18.65 -6.87
CA ASN A 220 -1.94 -19.93 -6.51
C ASN A 220 -0.81 -19.66 -5.50
N ARG A 221 -0.59 -20.60 -4.57
CA ARG A 221 0.57 -20.59 -3.66
C ARG A 221 1.71 -21.41 -4.25
N THR A 222 2.96 -21.04 -3.95
CA THR A 222 4.14 -21.81 -4.41
C THR A 222 4.27 -23.13 -3.65
N LEU A 223 5.08 -24.06 -4.14
CA LEU A 223 5.28 -25.36 -3.47
C LEU A 223 5.83 -25.18 -2.05
N ALA A 224 6.80 -24.28 -1.86
CA ALA A 224 7.34 -23.96 -0.53
C ALA A 224 6.26 -23.43 0.43
N GLN A 225 5.34 -22.60 -0.07
CA GLN A 225 4.21 -22.10 0.72
C GLN A 225 3.19 -23.18 1.06
N LYS A 226 2.91 -24.10 0.13
CA LYS A 226 1.99 -25.23 0.34
C LYS A 226 2.53 -26.24 1.36
N ASN A 227 3.84 -26.45 1.35
CA ASN A 227 4.55 -27.34 2.27
C ASN A 227 4.85 -26.71 3.64
N SER A 228 4.47 -25.44 3.85
CA SER A 228 4.60 -24.77 5.15
C SER A 228 3.84 -25.50 6.25
N THR A 229 4.40 -25.54 7.45
CA THR A 229 3.72 -26.07 8.65
C THR A 229 2.49 -25.23 9.01
N PHE A 230 2.57 -23.91 8.80
CA PHE A 230 1.51 -22.95 9.13
C PHE A 230 0.89 -22.34 7.87
N GLY A 231 -0.43 -22.27 7.80
CA GLY A 231 -1.14 -21.65 6.68
C GLY A 231 -1.20 -22.54 5.44
N LYS A 232 -1.80 -23.72 5.58
CA LYS A 232 -1.89 -24.71 4.50
C LYS A 232 -2.97 -24.35 3.49
N GLY A 233 -2.73 -24.67 2.23
CA GLY A 233 -3.72 -24.51 1.16
C GLY A 233 -3.10 -24.22 -0.19
N ASP A 234 -3.85 -24.52 -1.25
CA ASP A 234 -3.38 -24.36 -2.63
C ASP A 234 -3.42 -22.92 -3.14
N LYS A 235 -4.32 -22.11 -2.56
CA LYS A 235 -4.57 -20.73 -2.95
C LYS A 235 -4.48 -19.78 -1.78
N ALA A 236 -4.15 -18.54 -2.10
CA ALA A 236 -4.27 -17.38 -1.24
C ALA A 236 -5.40 -16.50 -1.79
N ASP A 237 -6.45 -16.31 -0.99
CA ASP A 237 -7.63 -15.53 -1.35
C ASP A 237 -7.74 -14.33 -0.41
N ALA A 238 -8.20 -13.20 -0.94
CA ALA A 238 -8.59 -12.07 -0.10
C ALA A 238 -9.73 -11.29 -0.74
N TRP A 239 -10.58 -10.75 0.12
CA TRP A 239 -11.57 -9.75 -0.26
C TRP A 239 -11.53 -8.60 0.74
N THR A 240 -11.84 -7.41 0.25
CA THR A 240 -11.90 -6.19 1.06
C THR A 240 -13.07 -5.34 0.60
N THR A 241 -13.72 -4.68 1.55
CA THR A 241 -14.78 -3.70 1.31
C THR A 241 -14.48 -2.44 2.08
N GLY A 242 -14.76 -1.29 1.49
CA GLY A 242 -14.49 0.01 2.07
C GLY A 242 -15.69 0.95 1.97
N LEU A 243 -15.79 1.83 2.95
CA LEU A 243 -16.62 3.02 2.95
C LEU A 243 -15.72 4.22 3.26
N LYS A 244 -15.89 5.31 2.52
CA LYS A 244 -15.16 6.56 2.75
C LYS A 244 -16.11 7.74 2.63
N TYR A 245 -15.98 8.71 3.51
CA TYR A 245 -16.54 10.05 3.39
C TYR A 245 -15.39 11.06 3.35
N SER A 246 -15.39 11.93 2.35
CA SER A 246 -14.33 12.94 2.16
C SER A 246 -14.93 14.22 1.62
N ASP A 247 -15.32 15.14 2.51
CA ASP A 247 -15.87 16.43 2.14
C ASP A 247 -15.69 17.46 3.28
N ASN A 248 -15.62 18.76 2.93
CA ASN A 248 -15.54 19.88 3.88
C ASN A 248 -14.49 19.72 4.99
N GLY A 249 -13.29 19.26 4.62
CA GLY A 249 -12.16 19.03 5.54
C GLY A 249 -12.26 17.75 6.36
N VAL A 250 -13.41 17.09 6.41
CA VAL A 250 -13.61 15.82 7.11
C VAL A 250 -13.16 14.67 6.21
N TYR A 251 -12.40 13.72 6.78
CA TYR A 251 -12.06 12.46 6.15
C TYR A 251 -12.38 11.30 7.11
N LEU A 252 -13.34 10.47 6.75
CA LEU A 252 -13.69 9.24 7.46
C LEU A 252 -13.52 8.06 6.52
N ALA A 253 -12.87 7.00 6.96
CA ALA A 253 -12.76 5.78 6.18
C ALA A 253 -12.84 4.54 7.08
N ALA A 254 -13.45 3.49 6.54
CA ALA A 254 -13.56 2.20 7.19
C ALA A 254 -13.34 1.10 6.16
N ASN A 255 -12.40 0.20 6.44
CA ASN A 255 -12.13 -0.98 5.64
C ASN A 255 -12.34 -2.24 6.49
N TYR A 256 -13.02 -3.22 5.90
CA TYR A 256 -13.07 -4.59 6.41
C TYR A 256 -12.53 -5.53 5.34
N ALA A 257 -11.62 -6.41 5.73
CA ALA A 257 -11.06 -7.41 4.82
C ALA A 257 -10.97 -8.78 5.49
N GLU A 258 -11.17 -9.83 4.70
CA GLU A 258 -10.75 -11.17 5.08
C GLU A 258 -9.71 -11.69 4.12
N THR A 259 -8.73 -12.42 4.66
CA THR A 259 -7.78 -13.16 3.85
C THR A 259 -7.79 -14.63 4.23
N ARG A 260 -7.38 -15.50 3.30
CA ARG A 260 -7.18 -16.93 3.49
C ARG A 260 -5.81 -17.30 2.95
N ASN A 261 -4.97 -17.89 3.80
CA ASN A 261 -3.61 -18.31 3.44
C ASN A 261 -2.79 -17.18 2.77
N MET A 262 -2.96 -15.92 3.18
CA MET A 262 -2.36 -14.77 2.50
C MET A 262 -1.55 -13.89 3.45
N THR A 263 -2.10 -13.56 4.63
CA THR A 263 -1.39 -12.77 5.64
C THR A 263 -0.24 -13.58 6.24
N PRO A 264 1.02 -13.13 6.12
CA PRO A 264 2.16 -13.85 6.68
C PRO A 264 2.16 -13.74 8.22
N ILE A 265 2.62 -14.78 8.88
CA ILE A 265 2.81 -14.82 10.33
C ILE A 265 4.23 -15.26 10.66
N SER A 266 4.80 -14.66 11.70
CA SER A 266 6.06 -15.07 12.29
C SER A 266 6.06 -14.81 13.79
N GLY A 267 6.86 -15.55 14.53
CA GLY A 267 6.95 -15.38 15.99
C GLY A 267 7.39 -16.64 16.70
N THR A 268 7.02 -16.77 17.96
CA THR A 268 7.28 -17.96 18.76
C THR A 268 6.04 -18.29 19.58
N ALA A 269 5.59 -19.54 19.50
CA ALA A 269 4.43 -20.04 20.23
C ALA A 269 4.80 -21.23 21.12
N VAL A 270 4.00 -21.50 22.15
CA VAL A 270 4.11 -22.74 22.93
C VAL A 270 3.07 -23.72 22.37
N ILE A 271 3.52 -24.78 21.71
CA ILE A 271 2.67 -25.80 21.10
C ILE A 271 3.03 -27.13 21.77
N ASN A 272 2.04 -27.81 22.37
CA ASN A 272 2.25 -29.05 23.13
C ASN A 272 3.35 -28.92 24.20
N ASN A 273 3.36 -27.80 24.95
CA ASN A 273 4.37 -27.45 25.96
C ASN A 273 5.81 -27.27 25.42
N VAL A 274 5.99 -27.09 24.11
CA VAL A 274 7.30 -26.85 23.48
C VAL A 274 7.33 -25.48 22.81
N SER A 275 8.38 -24.71 23.09
CA SER A 275 8.63 -23.44 22.40
C SER A 275 8.96 -23.69 20.93
N THR A 276 8.06 -23.26 20.04
CA THR A 276 8.09 -23.54 18.60
C THR A 276 8.21 -22.24 17.82
N SER A 277 9.19 -22.17 16.91
CA SER A 277 9.29 -21.06 15.96
C SER A 277 8.15 -21.13 14.97
N VAL A 278 7.46 -20.00 14.77
CA VAL A 278 6.34 -19.87 13.83
C VAL A 278 6.83 -19.06 12.64
N SER A 279 6.63 -19.61 11.45
CA SER A 279 6.87 -18.93 10.18
C SER A 279 5.96 -19.53 9.11
N GLY A 280 5.14 -18.71 8.46
CA GLY A 280 4.19 -19.17 7.46
C GLY A 280 3.09 -18.14 7.23
N PHE A 281 1.84 -18.61 7.12
CA PHE A 281 0.69 -17.76 6.88
C PHE A 281 -0.44 -18.08 7.85
N ALA A 282 -1.30 -17.10 8.14
CA ALA A 282 -2.56 -17.38 8.83
C ALA A 282 -3.55 -18.05 7.87
N ASN A 283 -4.24 -19.11 8.35
CA ASN A 283 -5.27 -19.81 7.56
C ASN A 283 -6.41 -18.89 7.17
N LYS A 284 -6.84 -18.04 8.11
CA LYS A 284 -7.76 -16.93 7.85
C LYS A 284 -7.37 -15.72 8.69
N THR A 285 -7.59 -14.51 8.17
CA THR A 285 -7.58 -13.28 8.96
C THR A 285 -8.88 -12.51 8.78
N GLN A 286 -9.28 -11.80 9.84
CA GLN A 286 -10.33 -10.78 9.80
C GLN A 286 -9.70 -9.45 10.19
N ASN A 287 -9.86 -8.44 9.34
CA ASN A 287 -9.09 -7.22 9.41
C ASN A 287 -10.04 -6.03 9.40
N ILE A 288 -9.84 -5.11 10.34
CA ILE A 288 -10.63 -3.88 10.49
C ILE A 288 -9.64 -2.71 10.54
N GLU A 289 -9.89 -1.69 9.72
CA GLU A 289 -9.21 -0.41 9.81
C GLU A 289 -10.25 0.71 9.79
N LEU A 290 -10.17 1.62 10.76
CA LEU A 290 -11.05 2.77 10.89
C LEU A 290 -10.18 4.02 11.02
N VAL A 291 -10.49 5.08 10.28
CA VAL A 291 -9.74 6.34 10.31
C VAL A 291 -10.71 7.51 10.34
N ALA A 292 -10.44 8.49 11.20
CA ALA A 292 -11.16 9.76 11.25
C ALA A 292 -10.17 10.92 11.35
N GLN A 293 -10.33 11.91 10.47
CA GLN A 293 -9.45 13.08 10.38
C GLN A 293 -10.25 14.34 10.06
N TYR A 294 -9.70 15.49 10.42
CA TYR A 294 -10.25 16.78 10.05
C TYR A 294 -9.12 17.72 9.66
N LEU A 295 -9.19 18.36 8.50
CA LEU A 295 -8.24 19.38 8.06
C LEU A 295 -8.78 20.76 8.40
N PHE A 296 -8.13 21.44 9.34
CA PHE A 296 -8.41 22.83 9.64
C PHE A 296 -7.80 23.77 8.58
N ASP A 297 -8.42 24.92 8.36
CA ASP A 297 -7.99 25.93 7.38
C ASP A 297 -6.56 26.43 7.61
N PHE A 298 -6.09 26.44 8.86
CA PHE A 298 -4.74 26.85 9.22
C PHE A 298 -3.69 25.74 9.02
N GLY A 299 -4.06 24.59 8.43
CA GLY A 299 -3.15 23.54 7.99
C GLY A 299 -2.94 22.39 8.98
N LEU A 300 -3.54 22.41 10.17
CA LEU A 300 -3.49 21.27 11.09
C LEU A 300 -4.50 20.19 10.69
N LYS A 301 -4.06 18.94 10.71
CA LYS A 301 -4.87 17.76 10.41
C LYS A 301 -4.70 16.69 11.50
N PRO A 302 -5.47 16.73 12.60
CA PRO A 302 -5.54 15.61 13.53
C PRO A 302 -6.08 14.35 12.87
N SER A 303 -5.65 13.20 13.38
CA SER A 303 -6.01 11.85 12.95
C SER A 303 -6.21 10.96 14.18
N ILE A 304 -7.28 10.16 14.17
CA ILE A 304 -7.46 9.03 15.08
C ILE A 304 -7.82 7.79 14.26
N ALA A 305 -7.25 6.66 14.61
CA ALA A 305 -7.53 5.41 13.92
C ALA A 305 -7.54 4.19 14.85
N TYR A 306 -8.21 3.14 14.40
CA TYR A 306 -8.21 1.82 15.03
C TYR A 306 -7.90 0.76 13.98
N ILE A 307 -6.92 -0.08 14.26
CA ILE A 307 -6.43 -1.09 13.32
C ILE A 307 -6.32 -2.43 14.03
N GLN A 308 -6.94 -3.46 13.46
CA GLN A 308 -6.91 -4.82 13.99
C GLN A 308 -6.78 -5.84 12.86
N SER A 309 -5.94 -6.85 13.07
CA SER A 309 -5.92 -8.09 12.30
C SER A 309 -5.98 -9.26 13.26
N LYS A 310 -7.03 -10.08 13.14
CA LYS A 310 -7.22 -11.29 13.95
C LYS A 310 -6.99 -12.53 13.10
N GLY A 311 -5.92 -13.25 13.42
CA GLY A 311 -5.63 -14.58 12.87
C GLY A 311 -6.60 -15.62 13.43
N LYS A 312 -7.02 -16.53 12.56
CA LYS A 312 -8.01 -17.57 12.84
C LYS A 312 -7.44 -18.94 12.50
N ASP A 313 -7.76 -19.91 13.36
CA ASP A 313 -7.44 -21.32 13.15
C ASP A 313 -5.97 -21.60 12.82
N ILE A 314 -5.02 -20.89 13.45
CA ILE A 314 -3.59 -21.11 13.19
C ILE A 314 -3.16 -22.45 13.84
N GLU A 315 -2.41 -23.27 13.11
CA GLU A 315 -2.06 -24.63 13.51
C GLU A 315 -1.39 -24.69 14.89
N GLY A 316 -2.01 -25.40 15.83
CA GLY A 316 -1.50 -25.54 17.20
C GLY A 316 -1.60 -24.29 18.09
N ILE A 317 -2.16 -23.18 17.57
CA ILE A 317 -2.24 -21.86 18.26
C ILE A 317 -3.70 -21.40 18.41
N GLY A 318 -4.52 -21.65 17.39
CA GLY A 318 -5.90 -21.17 17.29
C GLY A 318 -5.97 -19.67 16.99
N ASP A 319 -7.03 -19.03 17.46
CA ASP A 319 -7.26 -17.60 17.26
C ASP A 319 -6.27 -16.73 18.06
N THR A 320 -5.73 -15.69 17.42
CA THR A 320 -4.90 -14.67 18.08
C THR A 320 -4.91 -13.35 17.31
N ASP A 321 -4.79 -12.22 18.00
CA ASP A 321 -4.54 -10.94 17.35
C ASP A 321 -3.10 -10.92 16.78
N LEU A 322 -2.97 -10.51 15.52
CA LEU A 322 -1.69 -10.34 14.79
C LEU A 322 -1.26 -8.87 14.79
N VAL A 323 -2.23 -7.97 14.75
CA VAL A 323 -2.09 -6.52 14.84
C VAL A 323 -3.28 -6.01 15.63
N LYS A 324 -3.05 -5.10 16.59
CA LYS A 324 -4.12 -4.43 17.30
C LYS A 324 -3.59 -3.15 17.93
N TYR A 325 -4.07 -1.99 17.49
CA TYR A 325 -3.68 -0.72 18.08
C TYR A 325 -4.70 0.39 17.84
N VAL A 326 -4.64 1.40 18.71
CA VAL A 326 -5.21 2.71 18.49
C VAL A 326 -4.08 3.63 18.05
N ASP A 327 -4.35 4.50 17.09
CA ASP A 327 -3.42 5.50 16.61
C ASP A 327 -4.00 6.90 16.82
N ILE A 328 -3.16 7.81 17.32
CA ILE A 328 -3.51 9.22 17.53
C ILE A 328 -2.34 10.05 17.03
N GLY A 329 -2.61 10.94 16.08
CA GLY A 329 -1.58 11.76 15.48
C GLY A 329 -2.12 13.08 14.94
N ALA A 330 -1.21 13.93 14.47
CA ALA A 330 -1.56 15.15 13.77
C ALA A 330 -0.45 15.54 12.80
N THR A 331 -0.85 15.96 11.60
CA THR A 331 0.04 16.56 10.60
C THR A 331 -0.24 18.04 10.52
N TYR A 332 0.80 18.87 10.57
CA TYR A 332 0.73 20.30 10.29
C TYR A 332 1.36 20.59 8.92
N TYR A 333 0.55 21.09 7.99
CA TYR A 333 0.98 21.51 6.67
C TYR A 333 1.33 23.00 6.68
N PHE A 334 2.63 23.33 6.64
CA PHE A 334 3.06 24.73 6.47
C PHE A 334 2.66 25.25 5.09
N ASN A 335 2.82 24.40 4.09
CA ASN A 335 2.34 24.57 2.73
C ASN A 335 2.37 23.20 2.03
N LYS A 336 2.13 23.19 0.72
CA LYS A 336 2.13 21.99 -0.11
C LYS A 336 3.49 21.23 -0.14
N ASN A 337 4.59 21.91 0.16
CA ASN A 337 5.96 21.42 0.04
C ASN A 337 6.64 21.13 1.38
N MET A 338 6.05 21.54 2.51
CA MET A 338 6.63 21.36 3.84
C MET A 338 5.57 21.00 4.87
N SER A 339 5.80 19.93 5.63
CA SER A 339 4.91 19.49 6.71
C SER A 339 5.71 18.88 7.86
N THR A 340 5.13 18.89 9.06
CA THR A 340 5.64 18.14 10.21
C THR A 340 4.49 17.37 10.85
N TYR A 341 4.78 16.30 11.58
CA TYR A 341 3.75 15.52 12.24
C TYR A 341 4.28 14.82 13.48
N VAL A 342 3.34 14.45 14.34
CA VAL A 342 3.50 13.47 15.42
C VAL A 342 2.48 12.36 15.21
N ASP A 343 2.88 11.13 15.47
CA ASP A 343 1.99 9.96 15.40
C ASP A 343 2.25 9.02 16.58
N TYR A 344 1.22 8.57 17.27
CA TYR A 344 1.35 7.71 18.44
C TYR A 344 0.57 6.41 18.26
N LYS A 345 1.30 5.33 17.99
CA LYS A 345 0.79 3.96 17.95
C LYS A 345 0.73 3.41 19.38
N ILE A 346 -0.48 3.35 19.90
CA ILE A 346 -0.80 2.75 21.20
C ILE A 346 -1.16 1.28 20.97
N ASN A 347 -0.17 0.42 21.09
CA ASN A 347 -0.29 -1.01 20.86
C ASN A 347 -1.21 -1.65 21.93
N GLN A 348 -2.14 -2.48 21.45
CA GLN A 348 -3.18 -3.13 22.27
C GLN A 348 -3.05 -4.65 22.25
N LEU A 349 -1.94 -5.18 21.72
CA LEU A 349 -1.60 -6.60 21.87
C LEU A 349 -1.23 -6.88 23.33
N ASN A 350 -1.74 -7.98 23.88
CA ASN A 350 -1.38 -8.40 25.24
C ASN A 350 0.07 -8.88 25.30
N ASP A 351 0.77 -8.62 26.41
CA ASP A 351 2.16 -9.05 26.62
C ASP A 351 2.34 -10.58 26.56
N ASP A 352 1.29 -11.33 26.89
CA ASP A 352 1.23 -12.79 26.82
C ASP A 352 0.60 -13.31 25.51
N ASN A 353 0.53 -12.49 24.45
CA ASN A 353 -0.02 -12.90 23.17
C ASN A 353 0.67 -14.17 22.64
N LYS A 354 -0.13 -15.03 21.99
CA LYS A 354 0.26 -16.42 21.67
C LYS A 354 1.47 -16.56 20.75
N LEU A 355 1.83 -15.50 20.03
CA LEU A 355 2.94 -15.47 19.07
C LEU A 355 4.16 -14.70 19.59
N LYS A 356 4.10 -14.16 20.81
CA LYS A 356 5.14 -13.29 21.40
C LYS A 356 5.51 -12.13 20.48
N LEU A 357 4.50 -11.55 19.84
CA LEU A 357 4.63 -10.35 19.02
C LEU A 357 4.94 -9.15 19.90
N ASN A 358 5.61 -8.16 19.31
CA ASN A 358 5.93 -6.91 19.97
C ASN A 358 4.67 -6.19 20.48
N THR A 359 4.66 -5.86 21.77
CA THR A 359 3.54 -5.15 22.42
C THR A 359 3.87 -3.70 22.75
N ASP A 360 5.11 -3.27 22.51
CA ASP A 360 5.53 -1.90 22.79
C ASP A 360 4.82 -0.87 21.91
N ASN A 361 4.59 0.29 22.51
CA ASN A 361 4.09 1.48 21.82
C ASN A 361 5.19 2.13 20.97
N VAL A 362 4.80 2.97 20.01
CA VAL A 362 5.74 3.75 19.19
C VAL A 362 5.23 5.17 18.99
N VAL A 363 6.06 6.17 19.30
CA VAL A 363 5.83 7.57 18.90
C VAL A 363 6.73 7.89 17.71
N ALA A 364 6.16 8.43 16.64
CA ALA A 364 6.90 8.94 15.49
C ALA A 364 6.87 10.47 15.48
N LEU A 365 8.03 11.08 15.26
CA LEU A 365 8.16 12.52 14.97
C LEU A 365 8.81 12.69 13.61
N GLY A 366 8.19 13.50 12.74
CA GLY A 366 8.71 13.73 11.40
C GLY A 366 8.62 15.16 10.91
N LEU A 367 9.59 15.53 10.06
CA LEU A 367 9.61 16.74 9.26
C LEU A 367 9.86 16.35 7.81
N VAL A 368 9.00 16.82 6.91
CA VAL A 368 8.96 16.40 5.51
C VAL A 368 9.03 17.61 4.59
N TYR A 369 10.08 17.65 3.79
CA TYR A 369 10.14 18.46 2.58
C TYR A 369 9.73 17.60 1.38
N GLN A 370 8.91 18.13 0.48
CA GLN A 370 8.47 17.47 -0.74
C GLN A 370 8.36 18.44 -1.91
N PHE A 371 8.56 17.95 -3.14
CA PHE A 371 8.56 18.76 -4.36
C PHE A 371 7.90 18.03 -5.53
#